data_AF-A0A969EWL5-F1
#
_entry.id   AF-A0A969EWL5-F1
#
_cell.length_a   1.000
_cell.length_b   1.000
_cell.length_c   1.000
_cell.angle_alpha   90.00
_cell.angle_beta   90.00
_cell.angle_gamma   90.00
#
_symmetry.space_group_name_H-M   'P 1'
#
loop_
_entity.id
_entity.type
_entity.pdbx_description
1 polymer ?
#
loop_
_entity_poly.entity_id
_entity_poly.type
_entity_poly.pdbx_seq_one_letter_code
_entity_poly.pdbx_strand_id
1 'polypeptide(L)'
;MRVLIAGSITRDTNFFDDDARSAQGGTVLYAARTYRLLGVDCRVATSAAEPIADAFPSDVELHVTPSPVTTTFENYYRTDQSRSQRAPHLAPPLPFAASLLEGVTWVHLGPLHPHDLAPEWYQIAHIPCALDVQGLCRSVDQRRSGAARPS
;
A
#
# COMPACT_ATOMS: atom_id res chain seq x y z
N MET A 1 6.86 16.47 15.82
CA MET A 1 7.26 15.18 15.23
C MET A 1 6.52 15.03 13.92
N ARG A 2 7.21 14.66 12.84
CA ARG A 2 6.61 14.37 11.54
C ARG A 2 6.99 12.97 11.10
N VAL A 3 6.00 12.20 10.65
CA VAL A 3 6.16 10.84 10.14
C VAL A 3 6.03 10.86 8.61
N LEU A 4 7.00 10.27 7.90
CA LEU A 4 6.84 9.91 6.50
C LEU A 4 6.33 8.48 6.41
N ILE A 5 5.29 8.27 5.63
CA ILE A 5 4.69 6.95 5.39
C ILE A 5 4.86 6.64 3.91
N ALA A 6 5.52 5.53 3.59
CA ALA A 6 5.81 5.14 2.21
C ALA A 6 5.29 3.75 1.91
N GLY A 7 4.53 3.61 0.83
CA GLY A 7 3.94 2.36 0.39
C GLY A 7 2.87 2.61 -0.67
N SER A 8 2.47 1.56 -1.38
CA SER A 8 1.38 1.70 -2.35
C SER A 8 0.03 1.85 -1.66
N ILE A 9 -0.78 2.78 -2.15
CA ILE A 9 -2.23 2.73 -1.96
C ILE A 9 -2.79 1.61 -2.83
N THR A 10 -3.88 1.00 -2.38
CA THR A 10 -4.53 -0.06 -3.13
C THR A 10 -5.98 0.22 -3.42
N ARG A 11 -6.49 -0.46 -4.44
CA ARG A 11 -7.92 -0.73 -4.59
C ARG A 11 -8.18 -2.19 -4.25
N ASP A 12 -8.87 -2.41 -3.14
CA ASP A 12 -9.17 -3.73 -2.63
C ASP A 12 -10.63 -4.06 -2.97
N THR A 13 -10.86 -5.24 -3.56
CA THR A 13 -12.19 -5.81 -3.70
C THR A 13 -12.32 -7.00 -2.76
N ASN A 14 -13.19 -6.89 -1.77
CA ASN A 14 -13.47 -7.91 -0.78
C ASN A 14 -14.73 -8.67 -1.16
N PHE A 15 -14.59 -9.97 -1.45
CA PHE A 15 -15.67 -10.89 -1.75
C PHE A 15 -16.05 -11.66 -0.47
N PHE A 16 -17.32 -11.55 -0.08
CA PHE A 16 -17.95 -12.24 1.04
C PHE A 16 -19.09 -13.09 0.49
N ASP A 17 -18.81 -14.37 0.20
CA ASP A 17 -19.75 -15.27 -0.49
C ASP A 17 -20.37 -14.63 -1.75
N ASP A 18 -21.59 -14.09 -1.65
CA ASP A 18 -22.35 -13.46 -2.76
C ASP A 18 -22.22 -11.92 -2.84
N ASP A 19 -21.52 -11.27 -1.90
CA ASP A 19 -21.32 -9.81 -1.87
C ASP A 19 -19.89 -9.42 -2.23
N ALA A 20 -19.73 -8.34 -2.99
CA ALA A 20 -18.43 -7.80 -3.39
C ALA A 20 -18.35 -6.31 -3.05
N ARG A 21 -17.35 -5.93 -2.26
CA ARG A 21 -17.15 -4.54 -1.81
C ARG A 21 -15.80 -4.02 -2.21
N SER A 22 -15.78 -2.91 -2.93
CA SER A 22 -14.56 -2.22 -3.31
C SER A 22 -14.25 -1.06 -2.37
N ALA A 23 -13.00 -0.95 -1.95
CA ALA A 23 -12.51 0.13 -1.09
C ALA A 23 -11.07 0.52 -1.45
N GLN A 24 -10.67 1.72 -1.05
CA GLN A 24 -9.26 2.07 -1.05
C GLN A 24 -8.59 1.52 0.21
N GLY A 25 -7.36 1.03 0.05
CA GLY A 25 -6.61 0.35 1.11
C GLY A 25 -5.12 0.63 1.05
N GLY A 26 -4.34 -0.33 1.53
CA GLY A 26 -2.89 -0.27 1.65
C GLY A 26 -2.42 0.22 3.02
N THR A 27 -1.26 -0.27 3.45
CA THR A 27 -0.66 0.09 4.75
C THR A 27 -0.49 1.60 4.85
N VAL A 28 -0.15 2.27 3.75
CA VAL A 28 0.02 3.73 3.68
C VAL A 28 -1.22 4.51 4.12
N LEU A 29 -2.42 4.06 3.71
CA LEU A 29 -3.68 4.73 4.03
C LEU A 29 -4.06 4.55 5.49
N TYR A 30 -4.00 3.31 5.99
CA TYR A 30 -4.35 3.00 7.37
C TYR A 30 -3.37 3.62 8.37
N ALA A 31 -2.06 3.60 8.06
CA ALA A 31 -1.05 4.26 8.87
C ALA A 31 -1.29 5.78 8.93
N ALA A 32 -1.56 6.43 7.78
CA ALA A 32 -1.82 7.87 7.73
C ALA A 32 -3.04 8.25 8.59
N ARG A 33 -4.15 7.53 8.46
CA ARG A 33 -5.34 7.73 9.29
C ARG A 33 -5.03 7.55 10.78
N THR A 34 -4.29 6.51 11.13
CA THR A 34 -3.94 6.21 12.52
C THR A 34 -3.08 7.32 13.13
N TYR A 35 -2.01 7.72 12.46
CA TYR A 35 -1.14 8.78 12.95
C TYR A 35 -1.88 10.13 13.07
N ARG A 36 -2.74 10.47 12.10
CA ARG A 36 -3.58 11.67 12.19
C ARG A 36 -4.55 11.63 13.37
N LEU A 37 -5.21 10.49 13.62
CA LEU A 37 -6.07 10.31 14.79
C LEU A 37 -5.32 10.45 16.13
N LEU A 38 -4.02 10.13 16.15
CA LEU A 38 -3.14 10.32 17.29
C LEU A 38 -2.53 11.73 17.38
N GLY A 39 -2.94 12.66 16.51
CA GLY A 39 -2.43 14.03 16.49
C GLY A 39 -1.02 14.19 15.91
N VAL A 40 -0.51 13.18 15.19
CA VAL A 40 0.84 13.21 14.59
C VAL A 40 0.79 13.80 13.19
N ASP A 41 1.73 14.69 12.88
CA ASP A 41 1.89 15.27 11.54
C ASP A 41 2.43 14.24 10.55
N CYS A 42 1.84 14.19 9.35
CA CYS A 42 2.04 13.10 8.40
C CYS A 42 2.38 13.62 7.01
N ARG A 43 3.45 13.07 6.44
CA ARG A 43 3.74 13.09 5.01
C ARG A 43 3.52 11.69 4.44
N VAL A 44 2.88 11.59 3.29
CA VAL A 44 2.61 10.33 2.61
C VAL A 44 3.32 10.32 1.26
N ALA A 45 4.01 9.23 0.95
CA ALA A 45 4.52 8.92 -0.37
C ALA A 45 3.85 7.64 -0.88
N THR A 46 3.14 7.73 -1.99
CA THR A 46 2.40 6.61 -2.61
C THR A 46 2.44 6.72 -4.12
N SER A 47 2.15 5.62 -4.82
CA SER A 47 1.92 5.63 -6.27
C SER A 47 0.45 5.30 -6.59
N ALA A 48 -0.09 5.88 -7.66
CA ALA A 48 -1.44 5.58 -8.14
C ALA A 48 -1.60 5.97 -9.61
N ALA A 49 -2.52 5.31 -10.32
CA ALA A 49 -2.91 5.68 -11.68
C ALA A 49 -4.02 6.74 -11.74
N GLU A 50 -4.84 6.81 -10.69
CA GLU A 50 -6.01 7.68 -10.61
C GLU A 50 -5.86 8.65 -9.41
N PRO A 51 -6.59 9.77 -9.37
CA PRO A 51 -6.64 10.64 -8.20
C PRO A 51 -7.12 9.88 -6.94
N ILE A 52 -6.37 10.03 -5.84
CA ILE A 52 -6.58 9.31 -4.57
C ILE A 52 -6.61 10.24 -3.34
N ALA A 53 -6.60 11.55 -3.56
CA ALA A 53 -6.53 12.54 -2.48
C ALA A 53 -7.66 12.38 -1.45
N ASP A 54 -8.90 12.17 -1.92
CA ASP A 54 -10.09 12.04 -1.06
C ASP A 54 -10.08 10.83 -0.13
N ALA A 55 -9.16 9.89 -0.33
CA ALA A 55 -9.01 8.73 0.54
C ALA A 55 -8.30 9.08 1.85
N PHE A 56 -7.40 10.05 1.79
CA PHE A 56 -6.56 10.44 2.91
C PHE A 56 -7.22 11.53 3.75
N PRO A 57 -6.84 11.67 5.03
CA PRO A 57 -7.19 12.86 5.81
C PRO A 57 -6.73 14.12 5.08
N SER A 58 -7.55 15.16 5.05
CA SER A 58 -7.32 16.38 4.25
C SER A 58 -6.09 17.19 4.66
N ASP A 59 -5.49 16.89 5.80
CA ASP A 59 -4.38 17.60 6.42
C ASP A 59 -3.06 16.81 6.39
N VAL A 60 -3.00 15.70 5.64
CA VAL A 60 -1.72 15.03 5.34
C VAL A 60 -1.02 15.71 4.16
N GLU A 61 0.31 15.78 4.22
CA GLU A 61 1.12 16.21 3.08
C GLU A 61 1.28 15.03 2.10
N LEU A 62 0.44 14.97 1.07
CA LEU A 62 0.37 13.85 0.14
C LEU A 62 1.25 14.04 -1.10
N HIS A 63 2.19 13.12 -1.31
CA HIS A 63 3.03 13.00 -2.50
C HIS A 63 2.61 11.75 -3.28
N VAL A 64 2.05 11.97 -4.48
CA VAL A 64 1.60 10.88 -5.37
C VAL A 64 2.52 10.79 -6.57
N THR A 65 3.23 9.68 -6.69
CA THR A 65 3.95 9.34 -7.92
C THR A 65 2.96 8.76 -8.94
N PRO A 66 2.84 9.33 -10.14
CA PRO A 66 2.02 8.74 -11.19
C PRO A 66 2.51 7.33 -11.54
N SER A 67 1.56 6.40 -11.66
CA SER A 67 1.82 5.01 -12.03
C SER A 67 0.91 4.60 -13.20
N PRO A 68 1.35 3.72 -14.12
CA PRO A 68 0.47 3.21 -15.17
C PRO A 68 -0.70 2.37 -14.62
N VAL A 69 -0.56 1.79 -13.42
CA VAL A 69 -1.62 1.02 -12.75
C VAL A 69 -1.59 1.27 -11.24
N THR A 70 -2.74 1.27 -10.58
CA THR A 70 -2.83 1.22 -9.12
C THR A 70 -2.75 -0.25 -8.68
N THR A 71 -2.02 -0.55 -7.60
CA THR A 71 -2.01 -1.89 -7.01
C THR A 71 -3.42 -2.31 -6.60
N THR A 72 -3.84 -3.51 -6.99
CA THR A 72 -5.17 -4.04 -6.64
C THR A 72 -5.06 -5.38 -5.93
N PHE A 73 -5.94 -5.59 -4.96
CA PHE A 73 -6.09 -6.89 -4.31
C PHE A 73 -7.53 -7.36 -4.39
N GLU A 74 -7.70 -8.64 -4.72
CA GLU A 74 -8.97 -9.35 -4.56
C GLU A 74 -8.85 -10.22 -3.32
N ASN A 75 -9.68 -9.97 -2.30
CA ASN A 75 -9.70 -10.73 -1.07
C ASN A 75 -10.98 -11.57 -1.04
N TYR A 76 -10.85 -12.89 -1.01
CA TYR A 76 -11.97 -13.80 -0.90
C TYR A 76 -12.05 -14.32 0.54
N TYR A 77 -13.11 -13.94 1.24
CA TYR A 77 -13.42 -14.39 2.59
C TYR A 77 -14.52 -15.45 2.50
N ARG A 78 -14.30 -16.59 3.16
CA ARG A 78 -15.25 -17.69 3.22
C ARG A 78 -15.84 -17.82 4.63
N THR A 79 -17.00 -18.48 4.73
CA THR A 79 -17.68 -18.76 6.01
C THR A 79 -16.84 -19.54 7.01
N ASP A 80 -15.87 -20.34 6.54
CA ASP A 80 -14.91 -21.09 7.37
C ASP A 80 -13.75 -20.22 7.90
N GLN A 81 -13.84 -18.90 7.76
CA GLN A 81 -12.81 -17.91 8.11
C GLN A 81 -11.52 -18.02 7.30
N SER A 82 -11.49 -18.89 6.28
CA SER A 82 -10.37 -18.90 5.35
C SER A 82 -10.39 -17.65 4.48
N ARG A 83 -9.18 -17.15 4.19
CA ARG A 83 -8.97 -16.01 3.30
C ARG A 83 -7.99 -16.42 2.21
N SER A 84 -8.34 -16.13 0.97
CA SER A 84 -7.39 -16.15 -0.14
C SER A 84 -7.29 -14.76 -0.76
N GLN A 85 -6.11 -14.41 -1.28
CA GLN A 85 -5.87 -13.12 -1.90
C GLN A 85 -5.27 -13.32 -3.30
N ARG A 86 -5.71 -12.49 -4.25
CA ARG A 86 -5.05 -12.32 -5.55
C ARG A 86 -4.62 -10.88 -5.70
N ALA A 87 -3.59 -10.66 -6.50
CA ALA A 87 -3.10 -9.33 -6.85
C ALA A 87 -3.10 -9.16 -8.38
N PRO A 88 -4.27 -8.84 -8.99
CA PRO A 88 -4.40 -8.76 -10.44
C PRO A 88 -3.48 -7.71 -11.06
N HIS A 89 -3.25 -6.60 -10.36
CA HIS A 89 -2.38 -5.52 -10.77
C HIS A 89 -1.44 -5.14 -9.64
N LEU A 90 -0.15 -5.01 -9.96
CA LEU A 90 0.88 -4.48 -9.06
C LEU A 90 1.45 -3.23 -9.73
N ALA A 91 1.44 -2.11 -9.01
CA ALA A 91 2.13 -0.91 -9.46
C ALA A 91 3.65 -1.17 -9.55
N PRO A 92 4.39 -0.45 -10.40
CA PRO A 92 5.85 -0.42 -10.32
C PRO A 92 6.31 0.03 -8.92
N PRO A 93 7.54 -0.35 -8.51
CA PRO A 93 8.08 0.03 -7.22
C PRO A 93 8.00 1.54 -7.00
N LEU A 94 7.53 1.99 -5.83
CA LEU A 94 7.51 3.40 -5.49
C LEU A 94 8.94 3.94 -5.49
N PRO A 95 9.28 4.91 -6.36
CA PRO A 95 10.62 5.47 -6.39
C PRO A 95 10.93 6.24 -5.11
N PHE A 96 12.20 6.24 -4.73
CA PHE A 96 12.68 7.02 -3.60
C PHE A 96 13.07 8.44 -4.03
N ALA A 97 12.77 9.43 -3.19
CA ALA A 97 13.24 10.80 -3.34
C ALA A 97 13.70 11.35 -1.99
N ALA A 98 14.97 11.76 -1.91
CA ALA A 98 15.57 12.24 -0.66
C ALA A 98 14.88 13.48 -0.08
N SER A 99 14.32 14.35 -0.93
CA SER A 99 13.55 15.53 -0.52
C SER A 99 12.33 15.18 0.34
N LEU A 100 11.78 13.98 0.22
CA LEU A 100 10.66 13.52 1.05
C LEU A 100 11.06 13.40 2.53
N LEU A 101 12.36 13.29 2.85
CA LEU A 101 12.87 13.17 4.20
C LEU A 101 13.06 14.52 4.92
N GLU A 102 12.91 15.64 4.22
CA GLU A 102 13.12 16.96 4.83
C GLU A 102 12.14 17.22 5.98
N GLY A 103 12.68 17.45 7.18
CA GLY A 103 11.89 17.68 8.40
C GLY A 103 11.22 16.44 8.99
N VAL A 104 11.47 15.24 8.43
CA VAL A 104 10.93 13.97 8.90
C VAL A 104 11.76 13.45 10.07
N THR A 105 11.08 13.00 11.13
CA THR A 105 11.70 12.46 12.34
C THR A 105 11.50 10.94 12.50
N TRP A 106 10.63 10.35 11.68
CA TRP A 106 10.30 8.92 11.71
C TRP A 106 9.81 8.47 10.34
N VAL A 107 10.19 7.28 9.90
CA VAL A 107 9.72 6.66 8.65
C VAL A 107 8.88 5.42 8.94
N HIS A 108 7.75 5.26 8.27
CA HIS A 108 6.95 4.04 8.27
C HIS A 108 6.92 3.47 6.85
N LEU A 109 7.65 2.39 6.63
CA LEU A 109 7.66 1.65 5.36
C LEU A 109 6.58 0.57 5.40
N GLY A 110 5.60 0.68 4.50
CA GLY A 110 4.47 -0.23 4.41
C GLY A 110 4.39 -0.94 3.06
N PRO A 111 5.41 -1.72 2.64
CA PRO A 111 5.34 -2.46 1.38
C PRO A 111 4.25 -3.53 1.43
N LEU A 112 3.59 -3.75 0.29
CA LEU A 112 2.51 -4.74 0.14
C LEU A 112 2.94 -6.01 -0.60
N HIS A 113 4.09 -5.99 -1.26
CA HIS A 113 4.78 -7.12 -1.88
C HIS A 113 6.29 -6.84 -1.97
N PRO A 114 7.15 -7.83 -2.29
CA PRO A 114 8.61 -7.67 -2.19
C PRO A 114 9.24 -6.61 -3.12
N HIS A 115 8.48 -6.13 -4.10
CA HIS A 115 8.90 -5.14 -5.09
C HIS A 115 8.05 -3.86 -5.04
N ASP A 116 7.33 -3.63 -3.94
CA ASP A 116 6.41 -2.50 -3.81
C ASP A 116 7.15 -1.16 -3.60
N LEU A 117 8.32 -1.21 -2.96
CA LEU A 117 9.20 -0.07 -2.74
C LEU A 117 10.52 -0.28 -3.49
N ALA A 118 11.05 0.79 -4.07
CA ALA A 118 12.41 0.78 -4.61
C ALA A 118 13.44 0.49 -3.49
N PRO A 119 14.55 -0.23 -3.77
CA PRO A 119 15.52 -0.66 -2.75
C PRO A 119 16.08 0.47 -1.87
N GLU A 120 16.17 1.68 -2.41
CA GLU A 120 16.69 2.89 -1.76
C GLU A 120 15.88 3.26 -0.51
N TRP A 121 14.59 2.92 -0.45
CA TRP A 121 13.76 3.12 0.75
C TRP A 121 14.29 2.36 1.97
N TYR A 122 14.93 1.20 1.77
CA TYR A 122 15.46 0.37 2.86
C TYR A 122 16.87 0.81 3.29
N GLN A 123 17.49 1.76 2.58
CA GLN A 123 18.84 2.24 2.86
C GLN A 123 18.85 3.49 3.75
N ILE A 124 17.68 3.95 4.22
CA ILE A 124 17.53 5.14 5.08
C ILE A 124 17.96 4.80 6.51
N ALA A 125 19.27 4.69 6.75
CA ALA A 125 19.83 4.27 8.03
C ALA A 125 19.87 5.36 9.11
N HIS A 126 19.64 6.63 8.73
CA HIS A 126 19.83 7.79 9.62
C HIS A 126 18.55 8.28 10.31
N ILE A 127 17.39 7.72 9.97
CA ILE A 127 16.10 8.06 10.57
C ILE A 127 15.49 6.79 11.16
N PRO A 128 14.99 6.81 12.42
CA PRO A 128 14.24 5.69 12.97
C PRO A 128 13.11 5.25 12.03
N CYS A 129 13.01 3.95 11.76
CA CYS A 129 11.99 3.41 10.87
C CYS A 129 11.18 2.28 11.51
N ALA A 130 9.90 2.24 11.17
CA ALA A 130 9.03 1.08 11.28
C ALA A 130 8.91 0.43 9.89
N LEU A 131 8.88 -0.89 9.85
CA LEU A 131 8.73 -1.67 8.62
C LEU A 131 7.63 -2.70 8.82
N ASP A 132 6.59 -2.61 7.98
CA ASP A 132 5.60 -3.66 7.85
C ASP A 132 6.21 -4.83 7.07
N VAL A 133 6.47 -5.93 7.77
CA VAL A 133 7.08 -7.14 7.19
C VAL A 133 6.13 -7.86 6.22
N GLN A 134 4.84 -7.52 6.20
CA GLN A 134 3.84 -8.18 5.37
C GLN A 134 4.26 -8.19 3.88
N GLY A 135 4.77 -7.09 3.35
CA GLY A 135 5.23 -7.01 1.97
C GLY A 135 6.44 -7.90 1.68
N LEU A 136 7.28 -8.16 2.68
CA LEU A 136 8.50 -8.96 2.52
C LEU A 136 8.25 -10.46 2.65
N CYS A 137 7.20 -10.85 3.39
CA CYS A 137 6.85 -12.25 3.61
C CYS A 137 5.88 -12.82 2.56
N ARG A 138 5.27 -11.98 1.72
CA ARG A 138 4.34 -12.42 0.68
C ARG A 138 5.09 -13.02 -0.51
N SER A 139 4.74 -14.26 -0.85
CA SER A 139 5.10 -14.85 -2.14
C SER A 139 4.06 -14.46 -3.20
N VAL A 140 4.49 -13.77 -4.25
CA VAL A 140 3.65 -13.50 -5.41
C VAL A 140 3.80 -14.68 -6.38
N ASP A 141 2.84 -15.60 -6.39
CA ASP A 141 2.82 -16.69 -7.36
C ASP A 141 2.09 -16.22 -8.63
N GLN A 142 2.83 -16.03 -9.73
CA GLN A 142 2.26 -15.64 -11.02
C GLN A 142 1.52 -16.79 -11.72
N ARG A 143 1.51 -18.01 -11.15
CA ARG A 143 0.90 -19.19 -11.78
C ARG A 143 -0.58 -19.35 -11.45
N ARG A 144 -1.44 -18.44 -11.93
CA ARG A 144 -2.89 -18.74 -12.10
C ARG A 144 -3.65 -17.76 -13.01
N SER A 145 -3.09 -17.39 -14.17
CA SER A 145 -3.90 -17.04 -15.35
C SER A 145 -4.31 -18.34 -16.08
N GLY A 146 -5.05 -19.21 -15.37
CA GLY A 146 -5.52 -20.49 -15.88
C GLY A 146 -6.93 -20.34 -16.45
N ALA A 147 -7.03 -20.46 -17.77
CA ALA A 147 -8.26 -20.50 -18.56
C ALA A 147 -9.40 -21.29 -17.89
N ALA A 148 -10.61 -20.75 -17.97
CA ALA A 148 -11.83 -21.51 -17.75
C ALA A 148 -11.81 -22.74 -18.66
N ARG A 149 -11.87 -23.94 -18.07
CA ARG A 149 -12.20 -25.15 -18.83
C ARG A 149 -13.70 -25.10 -19.14
N PRO A 150 -14.11 -25.14 -20.42
CA PRO A 150 -15.52 -25.38 -20.71
C PRO A 150 -15.85 -26.83 -20.33
N SER A 151 -16.96 -26.98 -19.62
CA SER A 151 -17.72 -28.22 -19.45
C SER A 151 -18.34 -28.66 -20.77
#